data_AF-A0A535CZ78-F1
#
_entry.id   AF-A0A535CZ78-F1
#
_cell.length_a   1.000
_cell.length_b   1.000
_cell.length_c   1.000
_cell.angle_alpha   90.00
_cell.angle_beta   90.00
_cell.angle_gamma   90.00
#
_symmetry.space_group_name_H-M   'P 1'
#
loop_
_entity.id
_entity.type
_entity.pdbx_description
1 polymer ?
#
loop_
_entity_poly.entity_id
_entity_poly.type
_entity_poly.pdbx_seq_one_letter_code
_entity_poly.pdbx_strand_id
1 'polypeptide(L)'
;GTLNDVVNGVMSARGKSLVGDIPGGTFNEWAGTIGVPDNPVKAALTIVNSDTCKVDLGHVAVESLTFPNDAGDDQQLKTDKKIQKKLKTSPKTRQFFLLHVGLGIDAAIMSHISKPLKYHFGRLAFDLSAIKELPEQHPFPVEVQALDETGHVDIRWQGEAWQVIVSKTPYYAGSVDVAPGAHLDDGLLNVCVITASNPIRTIEQALSLLAGHKLDKTTTQYFRGTHLRISVPASIGMQIDGSVVKLEDYLNKTESNGLKRANDAGQVMVNYRFDAEPAALQMVIPRTYNGPLFEKSTHAGNPQVTSSQQRNSSAPTAWHNGKRPGKVLQENQKGIEALQEQGYKVTVIGVVPNPGKTDTYLIAGSHKKQSTDESEIFGIRVDDRTLILDCAGQQVSPAIVLELQEGEEIMVDGKKNKRYVMQANCLKFSR
;
A
#
# COMPACT_ATOMS: atom_id res chain seq x y z
N GLY A 1 5.51 -7.11 -0.51
CA GLY A 1 6.15 -7.90 0.58
C GLY A 1 5.25 -7.96 1.80
N THR A 2 5.65 -7.33 2.92
CA THR A 2 4.90 -7.36 4.20
C THR A 2 3.44 -6.94 4.06
N LEU A 3 3.18 -5.86 3.30
CA LEU A 3 1.81 -5.42 3.00
C LEU A 3 0.99 -6.54 2.32
N ASN A 4 1.55 -7.22 1.32
CA ASN A 4 0.89 -8.33 0.63
C ASN A 4 0.58 -9.51 1.57
N ASP A 5 1.47 -9.81 2.53
CA ASP A 5 1.22 -10.84 3.56
C ASP A 5 0.04 -10.44 4.46
N VAL A 6 -0.03 -9.17 4.85
CA VAL A 6 -1.18 -8.62 5.60
C VAL A 6 -2.46 -8.70 4.77
N VAL A 7 -2.43 -8.30 3.50
CA VAL A 7 -3.57 -8.37 2.58
C VAL A 7 -4.09 -9.81 2.48
N ASN A 8 -3.23 -10.78 2.19
CA ASN A 8 -3.62 -12.19 2.09
C ASN A 8 -4.14 -12.74 3.42
N GLY A 9 -3.59 -12.31 4.55
CA GLY A 9 -4.08 -12.64 5.89
C GLY A 9 -5.48 -12.07 6.16
N VAL A 10 -5.72 -10.81 5.79
CA VAL A 10 -7.03 -10.16 5.92
C VAL A 10 -8.07 -10.83 5.01
N MET A 11 -7.70 -11.18 3.78
CA MET A 11 -8.57 -11.91 2.85
C MET A 11 -8.92 -13.30 3.39
N SER A 12 -7.94 -14.01 3.96
CA SER A 12 -8.17 -15.29 4.66
C SER A 12 -9.11 -15.15 5.86
N ALA A 13 -9.12 -13.97 6.50
CA ALA A 13 -10.03 -13.60 7.58
C ALA A 13 -11.36 -12.94 7.12
N ARG A 14 -11.72 -13.10 5.84
CA ARG A 14 -12.97 -12.58 5.21
C ARG A 14 -13.02 -11.06 5.00
N GLY A 15 -11.88 -10.38 4.86
CA GLY A 15 -11.81 -9.02 4.31
C GLY A 15 -12.36 -7.90 5.20
N LYS A 16 -12.59 -8.14 6.50
CA LYS A 16 -13.26 -7.16 7.38
C LYS A 16 -12.34 -6.12 8.01
N SER A 17 -11.04 -6.39 8.05
CA SER A 17 -10.07 -5.49 8.69
C SER A 17 -9.69 -4.34 7.78
N LEU A 18 -9.57 -3.15 8.37
CA LEU A 18 -8.97 -1.98 7.73
C LEU A 18 -7.45 -2.13 7.70
N VAL A 19 -6.83 -1.87 6.54
CA VAL A 19 -5.38 -1.96 6.33
C VAL A 19 -4.78 -0.58 6.13
N GLY A 20 -3.66 -0.32 6.80
CA GLY A 20 -2.81 0.85 6.58
C GLY A 20 -1.34 0.46 6.53
N ASP A 21 -0.54 1.29 5.89
CA ASP A 21 0.87 1.00 5.59
C ASP A 21 1.78 2.09 6.17
N ILE A 22 2.65 1.69 7.11
CA ILE A 22 3.74 2.55 7.60
C ILE A 22 5.00 2.12 6.82
N PRO A 23 5.59 3.01 6.01
CA PRO A 23 6.75 2.67 5.19
C PRO A 23 7.92 2.31 6.09
N GLY A 24 8.35 1.05 5.99
CA GLY A 24 9.52 0.52 6.69
C GLY A 24 10.29 -0.49 5.83
N GLY A 25 9.88 -0.67 4.58
CA GLY A 25 10.58 -1.48 3.60
C GLY A 25 11.46 -0.63 2.70
N THR A 26 12.03 -1.29 1.70
CA THR A 26 12.98 -0.71 0.73
C THR A 26 12.31 0.20 -0.28
N PHE A 27 11.27 -0.32 -0.93
CA PHE A 27 10.63 0.33 -2.07
C PHE A 27 9.38 1.09 -1.68
N ASN A 28 8.68 0.65 -0.62
CA ASN A 28 7.45 1.26 -0.09
C ASN A 28 6.46 1.70 -1.18
N GLU A 29 6.34 0.89 -2.24
CA GLU A 29 5.67 1.30 -3.49
C GLU A 29 4.23 1.75 -3.25
N TRP A 30 3.47 0.98 -2.45
CA TRP A 30 2.11 1.37 -2.08
C TRP A 30 2.08 2.69 -1.30
N ALA A 31 2.79 2.79 -0.16
CA ALA A 31 2.85 4.00 0.65
C ALA A 31 3.23 5.25 -0.18
N GLY A 32 4.27 5.15 -1.01
CA GLY A 32 4.69 6.23 -1.91
C GLY A 32 3.62 6.57 -2.96
N THR A 33 2.96 5.56 -3.52
CA THR A 33 1.89 5.71 -4.52
C THR A 33 0.67 6.46 -3.97
N ILE A 34 0.31 6.26 -2.71
CA ILE A 34 -0.79 6.99 -2.05
C ILE A 34 -0.33 8.24 -1.29
N GLY A 35 0.95 8.64 -1.40
CA GLY A 35 1.49 9.86 -0.81
C GLY A 35 1.73 9.83 0.70
N VAL A 36 1.87 8.64 1.29
CA VAL A 36 2.28 8.49 2.70
C VAL A 36 3.77 8.83 2.83
N PRO A 37 4.17 9.73 3.75
CA PRO A 37 5.57 10.12 3.93
C PRO A 37 6.46 8.98 4.43
N ASP A 38 7.74 8.94 4.02
CA ASP A 38 8.71 7.93 4.49
C ASP A 38 9.03 8.04 5.99
N ASN A 39 8.89 9.24 6.58
CA ASN A 39 9.11 9.40 8.01
C ASN A 39 7.98 8.67 8.78
N PRO A 40 8.30 7.69 9.64
CA PRO A 40 7.29 6.82 10.25
C PRO A 40 6.32 7.56 11.18
N VAL A 41 6.74 8.66 11.81
CA VAL A 41 5.88 9.48 12.67
C VAL A 41 4.90 10.27 11.83
N LYS A 42 5.38 10.90 10.74
CA LYS A 42 4.51 11.61 9.78
C LYS A 42 3.57 10.64 9.07
N ALA A 43 4.03 9.44 8.73
CA ALA A 43 3.20 8.37 8.20
C ALA A 43 2.06 8.00 9.16
N ALA A 44 2.37 7.78 10.44
CA ALA A 44 1.37 7.45 11.45
C ALA A 44 0.33 8.57 11.62
N LEU A 45 0.74 9.84 11.65
CA LEU A 45 -0.17 10.98 11.68
C LEU A 45 -1.07 11.01 10.43
N THR A 46 -0.47 10.83 9.25
CA THR A 46 -1.18 10.78 7.97
C THR A 46 -2.25 9.68 7.99
N ILE A 47 -1.89 8.46 8.40
CA ILE A 47 -2.78 7.29 8.48
C ILE A 47 -3.95 7.54 9.44
N VAL A 48 -3.69 8.14 10.61
CA VAL A 48 -4.75 8.47 11.57
C VAL A 48 -5.74 9.47 10.99
N ASN A 49 -5.28 10.37 10.14
CA ASN A 49 -6.11 11.39 9.49
C ASN A 49 -6.57 11.01 8.07
N SER A 50 -6.49 9.74 7.69
CA SER A 50 -6.93 9.24 6.39
C SER A 50 -8.43 8.96 6.32
N ASP A 51 -8.95 8.85 5.10
CA ASP A 51 -10.27 8.27 4.84
C ASP A 51 -10.16 6.75 4.63
N THR A 52 -11.28 6.04 4.81
CA THR A 52 -11.37 4.61 4.49
C THR A 52 -11.99 4.42 3.13
N CYS A 53 -11.33 3.66 2.26
CA CYS A 53 -11.82 3.32 0.93
C CYS A 53 -11.79 1.81 0.71
N LYS A 54 -12.72 1.33 -0.13
CA LYS A 54 -12.63 -0.02 -0.66
C LYS A 54 -11.81 0.01 -1.93
N VAL A 55 -10.88 -0.92 -2.05
CA VAL A 55 -10.08 -1.14 -3.25
C VAL A 55 -10.32 -2.55 -3.76
N ASP A 56 -10.18 -2.70 -5.06
CA ASP A 56 -10.12 -3.98 -5.73
C ASP A 56 -8.79 -4.66 -5.42
N LEU A 57 -8.79 -5.98 -5.48
CA LEU A 57 -7.58 -6.78 -5.51
C LEU A 57 -7.54 -7.58 -6.80
N GLY A 58 -6.36 -8.00 -7.21
CA GLY A 58 -6.23 -9.10 -8.14
C GLY A 58 -6.09 -10.42 -7.40
N HIS A 59 -6.63 -11.49 -7.99
CA HIS A 59 -6.47 -12.85 -7.52
C HIS A 59 -5.80 -13.70 -8.61
N VAL A 60 -4.83 -14.53 -8.23
CA VAL A 60 -4.11 -15.44 -9.14
C VAL A 60 -4.19 -16.89 -8.63
N ALA A 61 -4.44 -17.81 -9.56
CA ALA A 61 -4.41 -19.25 -9.32
C ALA A 61 -3.86 -20.01 -10.53
N VAL A 62 -3.31 -21.20 -10.30
CA VAL A 62 -3.07 -22.16 -11.38
C VAL A 62 -4.39 -22.87 -11.66
N GLU A 63 -4.86 -22.77 -12.91
CA GLU A 63 -6.07 -23.44 -13.36
C GLU A 63 -5.77 -24.86 -13.87
N SER A 64 -4.70 -25.01 -14.65
CA SER A 64 -4.26 -26.31 -15.18
C SER A 64 -2.80 -26.29 -15.65
N LEU A 65 -2.26 -27.49 -15.88
CA LEU A 65 -1.00 -27.72 -16.58
C LEU A 65 -1.29 -28.45 -17.89
N THR A 66 -0.65 -28.03 -18.98
CA THR A 66 -0.71 -28.69 -20.29
C THR A 66 0.64 -29.33 -20.57
N PHE A 67 0.68 -30.66 -20.71
CA PHE A 67 1.90 -31.41 -21.03
C PHE A 67 2.01 -31.66 -22.55
N PRO A 68 3.21 -31.73 -23.13
CA PRO A 68 3.41 -31.90 -24.57
C PRO A 68 2.72 -33.14 -25.17
N ASN A 69 2.67 -34.22 -24.41
CA ASN A 69 2.10 -35.49 -24.85
C ASN A 69 0.56 -35.55 -24.75
N ASP A 70 -0.07 -34.57 -24.10
CA ASP A 70 -1.53 -34.48 -23.96
C ASP A 70 -2.17 -33.64 -25.09
N ALA A 71 -1.36 -32.93 -25.89
CA ALA A 71 -1.83 -32.06 -26.99
C ALA A 71 -2.26 -32.83 -28.26
N GLY A 72 -2.12 -34.16 -28.29
CA GLY A 72 -2.39 -35.02 -29.45
C GLY A 72 -3.69 -35.81 -29.40
N ASP A 73 -4.51 -35.68 -28.34
CA ASP A 73 -5.80 -36.36 -28.24
C ASP A 73 -6.91 -35.33 -28.07
N ASP A 74 -7.66 -35.13 -29.16
CA ASP A 74 -8.76 -34.19 -29.31
C ASP A 74 -9.99 -34.64 -28.49
N GLN A 75 -9.82 -34.77 -27.16
CA GLN A 75 -10.92 -34.94 -26.21
C GLN A 75 -11.34 -33.58 -25.65
N GLN A 76 -11.80 -32.71 -26.54
CA GLN A 76 -12.73 -31.66 -26.17
C GLN A 76 -14.03 -32.28 -25.63
N LEU A 77 -14.50 -31.75 -24.49
CA LEU A 77 -15.84 -31.91 -23.89
C LEU A 77 -16.21 -33.27 -23.25
N LYS A 78 -15.50 -33.73 -22.21
CA LYS A 78 -16.14 -34.55 -21.13
C LYS A 78 -15.52 -34.34 -19.73
N THR A 79 -15.53 -33.10 -19.22
CA THR A 79 -15.27 -32.91 -17.78
C THR A 79 -16.08 -31.79 -17.11
N ASP A 80 -17.21 -31.37 -17.69
CA ASP A 80 -18.04 -30.29 -17.12
C ASP A 80 -18.90 -30.65 -15.90
N LYS A 81 -18.65 -31.76 -15.21
CA LYS A 81 -19.45 -32.09 -14.00
C LYS A 81 -18.70 -32.56 -12.76
N LYS A 82 -17.37 -32.51 -12.69
CA LYS A 82 -16.67 -33.01 -11.49
C LYS A 82 -15.34 -32.34 -11.10
N ILE A 83 -15.15 -31.04 -11.33
CA ILE A 83 -14.08 -30.27 -10.65
C ILE A 83 -14.61 -28.91 -10.17
N GLN A 84 -15.66 -28.91 -9.35
CA GLN A 84 -15.83 -27.89 -8.31
C GLN A 84 -15.35 -28.44 -6.98
N LYS A 85 -14.15 -29.02 -6.95
CA LYS A 85 -13.49 -29.32 -5.69
C LYS A 85 -12.65 -28.10 -5.36
N LYS A 86 -13.23 -27.21 -4.54
CA LYS A 86 -12.59 -26.05 -3.92
C LYS A 86 -11.13 -26.39 -3.67
N LEU A 87 -10.22 -25.85 -4.49
CA LEU A 87 -8.78 -26.09 -4.35
C LEU A 87 -8.46 -25.79 -2.89
N LYS A 88 -7.94 -26.78 -2.16
CA LYS A 88 -7.47 -26.57 -0.78
C LYS A 88 -6.18 -25.78 -0.90
N THR A 89 -6.32 -24.48 -1.07
CA THR A 89 -5.22 -23.54 -1.07
C THR A 89 -4.65 -23.51 0.35
N SER A 90 -3.34 -23.64 0.46
CA SER A 90 -2.68 -23.51 1.75
C SER A 90 -2.90 -22.07 2.24
N PRO A 91 -3.21 -21.83 3.52
CA PRO A 91 -3.32 -20.47 4.05
C PRO A 91 -1.99 -19.68 3.97
N LYS A 92 -0.90 -20.31 3.53
CA LYS A 92 0.41 -19.68 3.27
C LYS A 92 0.61 -19.26 1.81
N THR A 93 -0.25 -19.67 0.88
CA THR A 93 -0.09 -19.35 -0.53
C THR A 93 -0.54 -17.90 -0.76
N ARG A 94 0.29 -17.09 -1.42
CA ARG A 94 -0.10 -15.73 -1.84
C ARG A 94 -0.98 -15.86 -3.06
N GLN A 95 -2.21 -15.37 -2.98
CA GLN A 95 -3.17 -15.49 -4.07
C GLN A 95 -3.77 -14.15 -4.43
N PHE A 96 -3.78 -13.22 -3.48
CA PHE A 96 -4.21 -11.85 -3.72
C PHE A 96 -3.01 -10.93 -3.89
N PHE A 97 -3.15 -9.94 -4.78
CA PHE A 97 -2.19 -8.89 -5.02
C PHE A 97 -2.85 -7.53 -5.09
N LEU A 98 -2.15 -6.52 -4.59
CA LEU A 98 -2.59 -5.12 -4.58
C LEU A 98 -1.90 -4.31 -5.68
N LEU A 99 -0.67 -4.70 -6.05
CA LEU A 99 0.14 -3.97 -7.02
C LEU A 99 0.25 -4.77 -8.31
N HIS A 100 1.10 -5.80 -8.31
CA HIS A 100 1.58 -6.44 -9.54
C HIS A 100 1.85 -7.93 -9.35
N VAL A 101 1.54 -8.71 -10.38
CA VAL A 101 2.10 -10.04 -10.62
C VAL A 101 2.97 -9.97 -11.86
N GLY A 102 4.18 -10.50 -11.76
CA GLY A 102 5.12 -10.56 -12.86
C GLY A 102 5.51 -11.99 -13.21
N LEU A 103 5.56 -12.28 -14.51
CA LEU A 103 6.00 -13.55 -15.10
C LEU A 103 7.17 -13.25 -16.04
N GLY A 104 8.36 -13.77 -15.70
CA GLY A 104 9.58 -13.58 -16.51
C GLY A 104 10.73 -12.92 -15.74
N ILE A 105 11.36 -11.94 -16.39
CA ILE A 105 12.59 -11.27 -15.95
C ILE A 105 12.50 -10.74 -14.52
N ASP A 106 11.39 -10.14 -14.12
CA ASP A 106 11.28 -9.54 -12.79
C ASP A 106 11.31 -10.60 -11.67
N ALA A 107 10.67 -11.75 -11.88
CA ALA A 107 10.72 -12.87 -10.96
C ALA A 107 12.14 -13.45 -10.86
N ALA A 108 12.85 -13.56 -11.99
CA ALA A 108 14.25 -14.02 -12.05
C ALA A 108 15.21 -13.05 -11.32
N ILE A 109 15.02 -11.74 -11.49
CA ILE A 109 15.77 -10.74 -10.71
C ILE A 109 15.45 -10.88 -9.22
N MET A 110 14.17 -11.01 -8.87
CA MET A 110 13.73 -11.04 -7.48
C MET A 110 14.15 -12.30 -6.70
N SER A 111 14.48 -13.40 -7.40
CA SER A 111 15.00 -14.62 -6.75
C SER A 111 16.46 -14.50 -6.32
N HIS A 112 17.23 -13.61 -6.93
CA HIS A 112 18.67 -13.46 -6.71
C HIS A 112 19.04 -12.27 -5.81
N ILE A 113 18.10 -11.38 -5.48
CA ILE A 113 18.34 -10.30 -4.51
C ILE A 113 18.36 -10.87 -3.08
N SER A 114 19.55 -10.87 -2.46
CA SER A 114 19.71 -11.32 -1.07
C SER A 114 18.94 -10.43 -0.07
N LYS A 115 18.46 -11.02 1.04
CA LYS A 115 17.66 -10.30 2.05
C LYS A 115 18.33 -9.03 2.61
N PRO A 116 19.65 -9.02 2.95
CA PRO A 116 20.32 -7.81 3.43
C PRO A 116 20.38 -6.70 2.38
N LEU A 117 20.48 -7.08 1.11
CA LEU A 117 20.50 -6.19 -0.05
C LEU A 117 19.13 -5.60 -0.35
N LYS A 118 18.03 -6.23 0.09
CA LYS A 118 16.74 -5.56 0.09
C LYS A 118 16.78 -4.37 1.06
N TYR A 119 17.26 -4.52 2.29
CA TYR A 119 17.13 -3.47 3.31
C TYR A 119 18.08 -2.26 3.17
N HIS A 120 19.14 -2.34 2.35
CA HIS A 120 20.22 -1.33 2.32
C HIS A 120 20.20 -0.34 1.14
N PHE A 121 19.25 -0.45 0.21
CA PHE A 121 19.36 0.22 -1.09
C PHE A 121 18.13 1.07 -1.42
N GLY A 122 18.34 2.36 -1.68
CA GLY A 122 17.29 3.27 -2.16
C GLY A 122 16.87 2.98 -3.61
N ARG A 123 15.93 3.79 -4.11
CA ARG A 123 15.21 3.65 -5.40
C ARG A 123 16.06 3.44 -6.67
N LEU A 124 17.37 3.64 -6.63
CA LEU A 124 18.26 3.59 -7.81
C LEU A 124 19.39 2.54 -7.75
N ALA A 125 19.45 1.72 -6.71
CA ALA A 125 20.57 0.78 -6.59
C ALA A 125 20.15 -0.62 -7.00
N PHE A 126 20.21 -0.81 -8.30
CA PHE A 126 20.27 -2.12 -8.90
C PHE A 126 21.64 -2.72 -8.63
N ASP A 127 21.69 -3.85 -7.92
CA ASP A 127 22.93 -4.61 -7.78
C ASP A 127 23.35 -5.11 -9.15
N LEU A 128 24.63 -4.96 -9.51
CA LEU A 128 25.20 -5.54 -10.73
C LEU A 128 24.86 -7.04 -10.87
N SER A 129 24.61 -7.74 -9.76
CA SER A 129 24.11 -9.12 -9.75
C SER A 129 22.79 -9.31 -10.49
N ALA A 130 21.84 -8.38 -10.41
CA ALA A 130 20.57 -8.51 -11.13
C ALA A 130 20.74 -8.34 -12.66
N ILE A 131 21.80 -7.65 -13.13
CA ILE A 131 22.10 -7.45 -14.57
C ILE A 131 22.72 -8.74 -15.09
N LYS A 132 23.46 -9.47 -14.24
CA LYS A 132 24.08 -10.76 -14.59
C LYS A 132 23.06 -11.84 -14.93
N GLU A 133 21.81 -11.69 -14.49
CA GLU A 133 20.73 -12.64 -14.80
C GLU A 133 20.12 -12.42 -16.19
N LEU A 134 20.21 -11.19 -16.72
CA LEU A 134 19.59 -10.82 -18.01
C LEU A 134 20.10 -11.65 -19.22
N PRO A 135 21.40 -12.00 -19.34
CA PRO A 135 21.92 -12.79 -20.47
C PRO A 135 21.38 -14.22 -20.55
N GLU A 136 20.93 -14.81 -19.44
CA GLU A 136 20.38 -16.17 -19.41
C GLU A 136 18.87 -16.20 -19.71
N GLN A 137 18.21 -15.05 -19.63
CA GLN A 137 16.79 -14.96 -19.98
C GLN A 137 16.63 -15.02 -21.49
N HIS A 138 15.54 -15.66 -21.93
CA HIS A 138 15.14 -15.74 -23.32
C HIS A 138 13.65 -15.42 -23.45
N PRO A 139 13.17 -15.03 -24.64
CA PRO A 139 11.75 -15.00 -24.91
C PRO A 139 11.09 -16.33 -24.62
N PHE A 140 9.83 -16.29 -24.21
CA PHE A 140 9.02 -17.47 -23.98
C PHE A 140 7.64 -17.31 -24.63
N PRO A 141 7.02 -18.43 -25.07
CA PRO A 141 5.69 -18.40 -25.63
C PRO A 141 4.67 -18.02 -24.56
N VAL A 142 3.75 -17.14 -24.93
CA VAL A 142 2.71 -16.63 -24.07
C VAL A 142 1.40 -16.60 -24.85
N GLU A 143 0.33 -16.98 -24.17
CA GLU A 143 -1.03 -16.76 -24.64
C GLU A 143 -1.82 -16.01 -23.58
N VAL A 144 -2.49 -14.93 -23.99
CA VAL A 144 -3.37 -14.12 -23.14
C VAL A 144 -4.79 -14.26 -23.67
N GLN A 145 -5.67 -14.75 -22.81
CA GLN A 145 -7.10 -14.89 -23.10
C GLN A 145 -7.91 -14.05 -22.12
N ALA A 146 -9.05 -13.54 -22.57
CA ALA A 146 -10.09 -12.98 -21.71
C ALA A 146 -11.31 -13.89 -21.73
N LEU A 147 -11.96 -14.06 -20.58
CA LEU A 147 -13.25 -14.73 -20.48
C LEU A 147 -14.35 -13.67 -20.38
N ASP A 148 -15.38 -13.80 -21.20
CA ASP A 148 -16.60 -13.03 -21.01
C ASP A 148 -17.53 -13.64 -19.95
N GLU A 149 -18.59 -12.92 -19.60
CA GLU A 149 -19.57 -13.36 -18.60
C GLU A 149 -20.33 -14.65 -18.99
N THR A 150 -20.30 -15.02 -20.28
CA THR A 150 -20.92 -16.24 -20.80
C THR A 150 -19.97 -17.44 -20.78
N GLY A 151 -18.69 -17.22 -20.41
CA GLY A 151 -17.64 -18.22 -20.40
C GLY A 151 -16.96 -18.43 -21.75
N HIS A 152 -17.24 -17.57 -22.74
CA HIS A 152 -16.55 -17.61 -24.03
C HIS A 152 -15.13 -17.07 -23.87
N VAL A 153 -14.18 -17.76 -24.53
CA VAL A 153 -12.76 -17.47 -24.47
C VAL A 153 -12.36 -16.65 -25.70
N ASP A 154 -11.87 -15.44 -25.47
CA ASP A 154 -11.34 -14.54 -26.50
C ASP A 154 -9.81 -14.48 -26.39
N ILE A 155 -9.09 -14.97 -27.40
CA ILE A 155 -7.63 -14.90 -27.46
C ILE A 155 -7.24 -13.46 -27.78
N ARG A 156 -6.73 -12.75 -26.79
CA ARG A 156 -6.32 -11.35 -26.90
C ARG A 156 -4.95 -11.19 -27.54
N TRP A 157 -4.05 -12.13 -27.26
CA TRP A 157 -2.70 -12.11 -27.79
C TRP A 157 -2.01 -13.46 -27.68
N GLN A 158 -1.17 -13.79 -28.66
CA GLN A 158 -0.34 -14.99 -28.66
C GLN A 158 0.99 -14.67 -29.32
N GLY A 159 2.10 -15.09 -28.71
CA GLY A 159 3.44 -14.86 -29.26
C GLY A 159 4.54 -15.04 -28.23
N GLU A 160 5.77 -14.69 -28.63
CA GLU A 160 6.92 -14.70 -27.74
C GLU A 160 7.00 -13.39 -26.94
N ALA A 161 7.21 -13.49 -25.64
CA ALA A 161 7.37 -12.35 -24.73
C ALA A 161 8.60 -12.52 -23.84
N TRP A 162 9.12 -11.39 -23.36
CA TRP A 162 10.15 -11.35 -22.32
C TRP A 162 9.57 -11.22 -20.92
N GLN A 163 8.39 -10.63 -20.82
CA GLN A 163 7.76 -10.30 -19.57
C GLN A 163 6.26 -10.14 -19.75
N VAL A 164 5.50 -10.65 -18.79
CA VAL A 164 4.08 -10.34 -18.62
C VAL A 164 3.87 -9.76 -17.23
N ILE A 165 3.21 -8.61 -17.16
CA ILE A 165 2.87 -7.93 -15.90
C ILE A 165 1.35 -7.81 -15.82
N VAL A 166 0.76 -8.40 -14.79
CA VAL A 166 -0.66 -8.20 -14.44
C VAL A 166 -0.73 -7.23 -13.28
N SER A 167 -1.54 -6.18 -13.39
CA SER A 167 -1.43 -5.02 -12.52
C SER A 167 -2.77 -4.39 -12.14
N LYS A 168 -2.84 -3.90 -10.89
CA LYS A 168 -3.89 -3.03 -10.37
C LYS A 168 -3.48 -1.56 -10.27
N THR A 169 -2.19 -1.25 -10.28
CA THR A 169 -1.67 0.13 -10.16
C THR A 169 -0.86 0.53 -11.40
N PRO A 170 -0.94 1.78 -11.88
CA PRO A 170 -0.28 2.18 -13.12
C PRO A 170 1.24 2.01 -13.09
N TYR A 171 1.87 2.34 -11.97
CA TYR A 171 3.33 2.39 -11.86
C TYR A 171 3.91 1.11 -11.27
N TYR A 172 4.92 0.57 -11.94
CA TYR A 172 5.80 -0.49 -11.47
C TYR A 172 7.13 0.11 -11.01
N ALA A 173 7.68 -0.41 -9.91
CA ALA A 173 8.90 0.08 -9.27
C ALA A 173 8.85 1.61 -9.00
N GLY A 174 7.64 2.14 -8.80
CA GLY A 174 7.36 3.54 -8.48
C GLY A 174 7.47 4.55 -9.61
N SER A 175 7.97 4.21 -10.81
CA SER A 175 8.10 5.19 -11.91
C SER A 175 7.71 4.71 -13.30
N VAL A 176 7.60 3.40 -13.54
CA VAL A 176 7.34 2.93 -14.91
C VAL A 176 5.89 2.58 -15.10
N ASP A 177 5.24 3.30 -16.00
CA ASP A 177 3.83 3.13 -16.32
C ASP A 177 3.62 1.83 -17.13
N VAL A 178 3.22 0.76 -16.43
CA VAL A 178 2.91 -0.56 -16.99
C VAL A 178 1.41 -0.78 -17.18
N ALA A 179 0.58 0.10 -16.61
CA ALA A 179 -0.87 0.01 -16.75
C ALA A 179 -1.46 1.42 -16.89
N PRO A 180 -1.25 2.09 -18.04
CA PRO A 180 -1.71 3.45 -18.24
C PRO A 180 -3.23 3.53 -18.06
N GLY A 181 -3.69 4.39 -17.14
CA GLY A 181 -5.11 4.57 -16.83
C GLY A 181 -5.76 3.43 -16.04
N ALA A 182 -4.97 2.67 -15.27
CA ALA A 182 -5.47 1.73 -14.28
C ALA A 182 -6.04 2.44 -13.05
N HIS A 183 -7.19 1.95 -12.57
CA HIS A 183 -7.78 2.39 -11.31
C HIS A 183 -7.89 1.22 -10.34
N LEU A 184 -7.96 1.54 -9.05
CA LEU A 184 -8.10 0.59 -7.95
C LEU A 184 -9.56 0.24 -7.65
N ASP A 185 -10.53 0.86 -8.31
CA ASP A 185 -11.95 0.74 -8.03
C ASP A 185 -12.81 0.52 -9.29
N ASP A 186 -12.18 0.14 -10.41
CA ASP A 186 -12.83 -0.08 -11.71
C ASP A 186 -13.26 -1.54 -11.96
N GLY A 187 -12.90 -2.46 -11.06
CA GLY A 187 -13.17 -3.88 -11.19
C GLY A 187 -12.34 -4.57 -12.29
N LEU A 188 -11.28 -3.94 -12.80
CA LEU A 188 -10.49 -4.47 -13.92
C LEU A 188 -9.06 -4.83 -13.49
N LEU A 189 -8.49 -5.84 -14.12
CA LEU A 189 -7.06 -6.08 -14.18
C LEU A 189 -6.48 -5.49 -15.46
N ASN A 190 -5.23 -5.04 -15.38
CA ASN A 190 -4.47 -4.55 -16.52
C ASN A 190 -3.33 -5.54 -16.81
N VAL A 191 -3.09 -5.85 -18.08
CA VAL A 191 -1.98 -6.71 -18.50
C VAL A 191 -1.09 -5.94 -19.44
N CYS A 192 0.21 -5.96 -19.16
CA CYS A 192 1.26 -5.46 -20.02
C CYS A 192 2.14 -6.62 -20.45
N VAL A 193 2.25 -6.82 -21.76
CA VAL A 193 3.13 -7.81 -22.37
C VAL A 193 4.27 -7.07 -23.06
N ILE A 194 5.50 -7.37 -22.63
CA ILE A 194 6.71 -6.89 -23.30
C ILE A 194 7.13 -7.96 -24.30
N THR A 195 6.84 -7.71 -25.57
CA THR A 195 6.98 -8.68 -26.66
C THR A 195 8.45 -8.93 -27.00
N ALA A 196 8.72 -10.11 -27.55
CA ALA A 196 10.01 -10.44 -28.12
C ALA A 196 10.27 -9.58 -29.37
N SER A 197 11.13 -8.58 -29.22
CA SER A 197 11.69 -7.81 -30.32
C SER A 197 13.20 -8.05 -30.40
N ASN A 198 13.95 -7.18 -31.11
CA ASN A 198 15.42 -7.26 -31.15
C ASN A 198 15.99 -7.30 -29.71
N PRO A 199 16.79 -8.32 -29.33
CA PRO A 199 17.28 -8.51 -27.96
C PRO A 199 17.94 -7.27 -27.33
N ILE A 200 18.58 -6.43 -28.13
CA ILE A 200 19.19 -5.18 -27.68
C ILE A 200 18.12 -4.19 -27.17
N ARG A 201 17.02 -4.04 -27.93
CA ARG A 201 15.89 -3.19 -27.52
C ARG A 201 15.19 -3.76 -26.30
N THR A 202 15.12 -5.07 -26.15
CA THR A 202 14.58 -5.68 -24.93
C THR A 202 15.42 -5.33 -23.71
N ILE A 203 16.76 -5.43 -23.79
CA ILE A 203 17.62 -5.03 -22.67
C ILE A 203 17.43 -3.55 -22.37
N GLU A 204 17.34 -2.68 -23.39
CA GLU A 204 17.01 -1.26 -23.20
C GLU A 204 15.64 -1.06 -22.53
N GLN A 205 14.63 -1.88 -22.84
CA GLN A 205 13.33 -1.85 -22.19
C GLN A 205 13.37 -2.36 -20.74
N ALA A 206 14.09 -3.44 -20.48
CA ALA A 206 14.34 -3.93 -19.13
C ALA A 206 15.09 -2.88 -18.29
N LEU A 207 16.06 -2.18 -18.88
CA LEU A 207 16.72 -1.03 -18.26
C LEU A 207 15.80 0.19 -18.12
N SER A 208 14.87 0.41 -19.05
CA SER A 208 13.88 1.49 -18.99
C SER A 208 12.87 1.28 -17.87
N LEU A 209 12.43 0.02 -17.66
CA LEU A 209 11.65 -0.42 -16.49
C LEU A 209 12.34 -0.04 -15.16
N LEU A 210 13.68 -0.07 -15.15
CA LEU A 210 14.50 0.22 -13.97
C LEU A 210 14.82 1.71 -13.81
N ALA A 211 15.00 2.44 -14.92
CA ALA A 211 15.36 3.85 -14.94
C ALA A 211 14.15 4.80 -14.81
N GLY A 212 12.92 4.27 -14.76
CA GLY A 212 11.73 5.12 -14.69
C GLY A 212 11.33 5.74 -16.04
N HIS A 213 11.85 5.22 -17.15
CA HIS A 213 11.52 5.72 -18.48
C HIS A 213 10.22 5.09 -19.00
N LYS A 214 9.53 5.80 -19.90
CA LYS A 214 8.30 5.30 -20.52
C LYS A 214 8.62 4.06 -21.34
N LEU A 215 7.77 3.04 -21.23
CA LEU A 215 7.86 1.86 -22.06
C LEU A 215 7.63 2.21 -23.54
N ASP A 216 8.45 1.63 -24.42
CA ASP A 216 8.27 1.72 -25.86
C ASP A 216 6.94 1.05 -26.25
N LYS A 217 6.05 1.83 -26.87
CA LYS A 217 4.73 1.37 -27.29
C LYS A 217 4.78 0.42 -28.49
N THR A 218 5.89 0.36 -29.21
CA THR A 218 6.02 -0.50 -30.40
C THR A 218 6.25 -1.97 -30.06
N THR A 219 6.76 -2.24 -28.86
CA THR A 219 7.07 -3.59 -28.38
C THR A 219 6.32 -3.96 -27.10
N THR A 220 5.35 -3.12 -26.69
CA THR A 220 4.50 -3.35 -25.52
C THR A 220 3.04 -3.46 -25.94
N GLN A 221 2.34 -4.50 -25.50
CA GLN A 221 0.91 -4.69 -25.71
C GLN A 221 0.17 -4.56 -24.38
N TYR A 222 -1.01 -3.91 -24.41
CA TYR A 222 -1.82 -3.68 -23.22
C TYR A 222 -3.21 -4.29 -23.38
N PHE A 223 -3.65 -5.00 -22.34
CA PHE A 223 -4.99 -5.60 -22.27
C PHE A 223 -5.65 -5.27 -20.94
N ARG A 224 -6.98 -5.32 -20.90
CA ARG A 224 -7.76 -5.16 -19.67
C ARG A 224 -8.87 -6.20 -19.63
N GLY A 225 -9.22 -6.66 -18.43
CA GLY A 225 -10.32 -7.60 -18.25
C GLY A 225 -10.58 -7.93 -16.79
N THR A 226 -11.74 -8.52 -16.53
CA THR A 226 -12.15 -9.01 -15.20
C THR A 226 -11.64 -10.42 -14.95
N HIS A 227 -11.71 -11.28 -15.97
CA HIS A 227 -11.27 -12.67 -15.94
C HIS A 227 -10.31 -12.92 -17.09
N LEU A 228 -9.07 -13.23 -16.75
CA LEU A 228 -7.98 -13.40 -17.70
C LEU A 228 -7.34 -14.76 -17.49
N ARG A 229 -6.95 -15.42 -18.57
CA ARG A 229 -6.07 -16.58 -18.54
C ARG A 229 -4.76 -16.22 -19.22
N ILE A 230 -3.66 -16.58 -18.59
CA ILE A 230 -2.31 -16.36 -19.13
C ILE A 230 -1.57 -17.68 -19.09
N SER A 231 -1.15 -18.16 -20.24
CA SER A 231 -0.43 -19.42 -20.40
C SER A 231 1.04 -19.15 -20.68
N VAL A 232 1.93 -19.71 -19.85
CA VAL A 232 3.41 -19.57 -19.97
C VAL A 232 4.09 -20.90 -19.64
N PRO A 233 5.35 -21.14 -20.06
CA PRO A 233 6.09 -22.33 -19.66
C PRO A 233 6.29 -22.43 -18.14
N ALA A 234 6.29 -23.65 -17.60
CA ALA A 234 6.47 -23.90 -16.17
C ALA A 234 7.88 -23.57 -15.65
N SER A 235 8.84 -23.38 -16.55
CA SER A 235 10.17 -22.86 -16.23
C SER A 235 10.17 -21.35 -15.91
N ILE A 236 9.12 -20.61 -16.26
CA ILE A 236 9.04 -19.17 -16.03
C ILE A 236 8.61 -18.89 -14.59
N GLY A 237 9.44 -18.12 -13.88
CA GLY A 237 9.18 -17.73 -12.51
C GLY A 237 8.04 -16.70 -12.39
N MET A 238 7.40 -16.68 -11.22
CA MET A 238 6.35 -15.73 -10.87
C MET A 238 6.73 -14.93 -9.61
N GLN A 239 6.45 -13.63 -9.62
CA GLN A 239 6.49 -12.77 -8.43
C GLN A 239 5.13 -12.14 -8.18
N ILE A 240 4.79 -11.95 -6.91
CA ILE A 240 3.56 -11.28 -6.46
C ILE A 240 3.94 -10.15 -5.48
N ASP A 241 3.57 -8.91 -5.80
CA ASP A 241 3.84 -7.69 -5.01
C ASP A 241 5.28 -7.63 -4.48
N GLY A 242 6.24 -7.93 -5.34
CA GLY A 242 7.68 -7.93 -5.04
C GLY A 242 8.14 -9.14 -4.21
N SER A 243 7.44 -10.27 -4.26
CA SER A 243 7.83 -11.51 -3.59
C SER A 243 7.79 -12.67 -4.57
N VAL A 244 8.92 -13.36 -4.77
CA VAL A 244 8.97 -14.57 -5.58
C VAL A 244 8.14 -15.66 -4.92
N VAL A 245 7.34 -16.34 -5.73
CA VAL A 245 6.51 -17.48 -5.32
C VAL A 245 6.90 -18.71 -6.11
N LYS A 246 6.74 -19.88 -5.49
CA LYS A 246 7.08 -21.16 -6.10
C LYS A 246 5.84 -21.74 -6.76
N LEU A 247 5.97 -22.25 -7.99
CA LEU A 247 4.86 -22.87 -8.70
C LEU A 247 4.26 -24.03 -7.88
N GLU A 248 5.10 -24.81 -7.20
CA GLU A 248 4.68 -25.94 -6.38
C GLU A 248 3.73 -25.57 -5.24
N ASP A 249 3.74 -24.31 -4.78
CA ASP A 249 2.84 -23.82 -3.73
C ASP A 249 1.38 -23.68 -4.21
N TYR A 250 1.16 -23.75 -5.54
CA TYR A 250 -0.15 -23.67 -6.19
C TYR A 250 -0.61 -25.01 -6.77
N LEU A 251 0.28 -26.00 -6.85
CA LEU A 251 -0.02 -27.29 -7.46
C LEU A 251 -0.58 -28.28 -6.43
N ASN A 252 -1.53 -29.09 -6.87
CA ASN A 252 -1.94 -30.28 -6.13
C ASN A 252 -0.90 -31.41 -6.31
N LYS A 253 -1.06 -32.51 -5.54
CA LYS A 253 -0.10 -33.64 -5.57
C LYS A 253 0.05 -34.26 -6.96
N THR A 254 -1.04 -34.36 -7.73
CA THR A 254 -1.03 -34.97 -9.07
C THR A 254 -0.27 -34.09 -10.04
N GLU A 255 -0.55 -32.79 -10.04
CA GLU A 255 0.16 -31.78 -10.86
C GLU A 255 1.64 -31.72 -10.51
N SER A 256 1.99 -31.65 -9.21
CA SER A 256 3.38 -31.63 -8.76
C SER A 256 4.15 -32.87 -9.19
N ASN A 257 3.51 -34.05 -9.13
CA ASN A 257 4.11 -35.30 -9.61
C ASN A 257 4.17 -35.37 -11.14
N GLY A 258 3.25 -34.75 -11.85
CA GLY A 258 3.29 -34.60 -13.31
C GLY A 258 4.49 -33.76 -13.72
N LEU A 259 4.64 -32.58 -13.12
CA LEU A 259 5.74 -31.66 -13.40
C LEU A 259 7.11 -32.29 -13.09
N LYS A 260 7.25 -33.02 -11.97
CA LYS A 260 8.50 -33.74 -11.65
C LYS A 260 8.86 -34.87 -12.62
N ARG A 261 7.87 -35.42 -13.32
CA ARG A 261 8.07 -36.47 -14.33
C ARG A 261 8.34 -35.90 -15.71
N ALA A 262 7.99 -34.64 -15.96
CA ALA A 262 8.34 -33.97 -17.19
C ALA A 262 9.86 -33.80 -17.25
N ASN A 263 10.48 -34.26 -18.35
CA ASN A 263 11.92 -34.14 -18.54
C ASN A 263 12.37 -32.70 -18.75
N ASP A 264 11.46 -31.84 -19.22
CA ASP A 264 11.71 -30.43 -19.51
C ASP A 264 10.50 -29.58 -19.09
N ALA A 265 10.69 -28.74 -18.06
CA ALA A 265 9.66 -27.83 -17.57
C ALA A 265 9.32 -26.72 -18.58
N GLY A 266 10.23 -26.41 -19.52
CA GLY A 266 10.00 -25.44 -20.59
C GLY A 266 8.95 -25.89 -21.62
N GLN A 267 8.62 -27.17 -21.65
CA GLN A 267 7.60 -27.73 -22.55
C GLN A 267 6.23 -27.90 -21.87
N VAL A 268 6.16 -27.77 -20.55
CA VAL A 268 4.90 -27.82 -19.80
C VAL A 268 4.34 -26.42 -19.71
N MET A 269 3.14 -26.17 -20.22
CA MET A 269 2.49 -24.87 -20.10
C MET A 269 1.67 -24.81 -18.81
N VAL A 270 1.79 -23.72 -18.07
CA VAL A 270 0.98 -23.40 -16.89
C VAL A 270 -0.10 -22.41 -17.33
N ASN A 271 -1.36 -22.77 -17.14
CA ASN A 271 -2.48 -21.86 -17.38
C ASN A 271 -2.83 -21.18 -16.06
N TYR A 272 -2.43 -19.91 -15.92
CA TYR A 272 -2.81 -19.09 -14.77
C TYR A 272 -4.15 -18.42 -15.03
N ARG A 273 -5.04 -18.47 -14.03
CA ARG A 273 -6.26 -17.67 -13.99
C ARG A 273 -6.03 -16.44 -13.13
N PHE A 274 -6.38 -15.28 -13.66
CA PHE A 274 -6.37 -14.00 -13.00
C PHE A 274 -7.79 -13.42 -12.94
N ASP A 275 -8.23 -13.09 -11.73
CA ASP A 275 -9.56 -12.55 -11.48
C ASP A 275 -9.44 -11.18 -10.80
N ALA A 276 -10.17 -10.18 -11.27
CA ALA A 276 -10.41 -8.96 -10.52
C ALA A 276 -11.39 -9.26 -9.38
N GLU A 277 -11.10 -8.78 -8.18
CA GLU A 277 -11.93 -8.91 -6.98
C GLU A 277 -12.39 -7.51 -6.56
N PRO A 278 -13.54 -7.03 -7.07
CA PRO A 278 -13.96 -5.65 -6.88
C PRO A 278 -14.28 -5.33 -5.42
N ALA A 279 -13.83 -4.17 -4.95
CA ALA A 279 -14.10 -3.65 -3.62
C ALA A 279 -13.80 -4.66 -2.47
N ALA A 280 -12.77 -5.50 -2.66
CA ALA A 280 -12.44 -6.64 -1.81
C ALA A 280 -11.78 -6.25 -0.47
N LEU A 281 -11.05 -5.13 -0.42
CA LEU A 281 -10.26 -4.74 0.76
C LEU A 281 -10.55 -3.31 1.19
N GLN A 282 -10.65 -3.09 2.51
CA GLN A 282 -10.71 -1.73 3.08
C GLN A 282 -9.29 -1.23 3.40
N MET A 283 -8.94 -0.08 2.83
CA MET A 283 -7.65 0.57 3.03
C MET A 283 -7.81 2.01 3.50
N VAL A 284 -6.84 2.49 4.28
CA VAL A 284 -6.71 3.91 4.61
C VAL A 284 -6.01 4.65 3.47
N ILE A 285 -6.63 5.73 3.00
CA ILE A 285 -6.10 6.59 1.94
C ILE A 285 -6.00 8.02 2.49
N PRO A 286 -4.82 8.67 2.41
CA PRO A 286 -4.67 10.04 2.89
C PRO A 286 -5.71 10.98 2.27
N ARG A 287 -6.33 11.84 3.08
CA ARG A 287 -7.27 12.87 2.59
C ARG A 287 -6.64 13.82 1.57
N THR A 288 -5.32 13.97 1.64
CA THR A 288 -4.51 14.80 0.74
C THR A 288 -4.23 14.11 -0.60
N TYR A 289 -4.56 12.83 -0.74
CA TYR A 289 -4.37 12.10 -1.99
C TYR A 289 -5.31 12.64 -3.08
N ASN A 290 -4.74 13.06 -4.20
CA ASN A 290 -5.45 13.61 -5.35
C ASN A 290 -4.98 13.01 -6.68
N GLY A 291 -4.28 11.87 -6.62
CA GLY A 291 -3.76 11.18 -7.80
C GLY A 291 -4.81 10.36 -8.55
N PRO A 292 -4.42 9.71 -9.66
CA PRO A 292 -5.33 9.08 -10.60
C PRO A 292 -5.76 7.65 -10.23
N LEU A 293 -5.44 7.14 -9.04
CA LEU A 293 -5.71 5.73 -8.70
C LEU A 293 -7.20 5.39 -8.57
N PHE A 294 -8.08 6.38 -8.44
CA PHE A 294 -9.52 6.17 -8.27
C PHE A 294 -10.29 6.85 -9.38
N GLU A 295 -11.21 6.12 -10.02
CA GLU A 295 -11.98 6.63 -11.15
C GLU A 295 -12.91 7.78 -10.72
N LYS A 296 -13.51 7.65 -9.53
CA LYS A 296 -14.28 8.71 -8.90
C LYS A 296 -13.40 9.38 -7.85
N SER A 297 -12.97 10.61 -8.13
CA SER A 297 -12.33 11.48 -7.14
C SER A 297 -13.32 11.96 -6.06
N THR A 298 -13.98 11.04 -5.36
CA THR A 298 -14.80 11.37 -4.17
C THR A 298 -13.95 11.84 -2.99
N HIS A 299 -12.62 11.82 -3.11
CA HIS A 299 -11.67 12.37 -2.16
C HIS A 299 -11.63 13.90 -2.12
N ALA A 300 -12.34 14.58 -3.03
CA ALA A 300 -12.67 15.99 -2.87
C ALA A 300 -13.76 16.15 -1.79
N GLY A 301 -13.40 15.86 -0.53
CA GLY A 301 -13.97 16.58 0.59
C GLY A 301 -13.57 18.04 0.41
N ASN A 302 -14.41 18.76 -0.31
CA ASN A 302 -14.31 20.19 -0.57
C ASN A 302 -13.88 20.91 0.72
N PRO A 303 -12.77 21.67 0.78
CA PRO A 303 -12.58 22.68 1.80
C PRO A 303 -13.49 23.87 1.46
N GLN A 304 -14.78 23.62 1.22
CA GLN A 304 -15.76 24.67 1.30
C GLN A 304 -15.96 24.96 2.78
N VAL A 305 -15.18 25.94 3.25
CA VAL A 305 -15.73 27.00 4.09
C VAL A 305 -17.12 27.31 3.52
N THR A 306 -18.16 26.74 4.14
CA THR A 306 -19.53 27.13 3.88
C THR A 306 -19.70 28.50 4.51
N SER A 307 -19.30 29.52 3.77
CA SER A 307 -19.82 30.86 3.98
C SER A 307 -21.32 30.81 3.71
N SER A 308 -22.08 31.38 4.66
CA SER A 308 -23.55 31.58 4.65
C SER A 308 -24.45 30.42 5.12
N GLN A 309 -24.45 30.18 6.43
CA GLN A 309 -25.71 30.38 7.16
C GLN A 309 -25.48 31.45 8.23
N GLN A 310 -25.98 32.66 7.94
CA GLN A 310 -26.27 33.67 8.95
C GLN A 310 -27.14 33.04 10.04
N ARG A 311 -26.52 32.64 11.16
CA ARG A 311 -27.18 32.66 12.46
C ARG A 311 -26.52 33.77 13.24
N ASN A 312 -27.29 34.87 13.35
CA ASN A 312 -27.16 35.99 14.26
C ASN A 312 -25.85 36.07 15.04
N SER A 313 -25.07 37.08 14.67
CA SER A 313 -24.07 37.72 15.51
C SER A 313 -24.67 38.10 16.86
N SER A 314 -24.46 37.25 17.85
CA SER A 314 -24.29 37.65 19.24
C SER A 314 -22.88 37.21 19.61
N ALA A 315 -22.06 38.15 20.09
CA ALA A 315 -20.68 37.96 20.53
C ALA A 315 -20.50 36.63 21.29
N PRO A 316 -19.34 35.94 21.17
CA PRO A 316 -19.12 34.72 21.94
C PRO A 316 -19.11 35.08 23.43
N THR A 317 -20.22 34.77 24.09
CA THR A 317 -20.31 34.69 25.54
C THR A 317 -19.14 33.87 26.06
N ALA A 318 -18.42 34.46 27.02
CA ALA A 318 -17.34 33.83 27.76
C ALA A 318 -17.62 32.35 28.02
N TRP A 319 -16.61 31.51 27.78
CA TRP A 319 -16.62 30.11 28.19
C TRP A 319 -16.73 30.04 29.72
N HIS A 320 -17.95 30.12 30.22
CA HIS A 320 -18.27 29.77 31.59
C HIS A 320 -18.41 28.26 31.67
N ASN A 321 -17.26 27.60 31.85
CA ASN A 321 -17.24 26.46 32.75
C ASN A 321 -17.91 26.95 34.04
N GLY A 322 -18.90 26.24 34.57
CA GLY A 322 -19.71 26.63 35.75
C GLY A 322 -18.92 26.75 37.08
N LYS A 323 -17.63 27.09 37.02
CA LYS A 323 -16.73 27.34 38.13
C LYS A 323 -16.60 28.85 38.38
N ARG A 324 -16.66 29.25 39.65
CA ARG A 324 -16.49 30.64 40.10
C ARG A 324 -15.15 31.23 39.60
N PRO A 325 -15.06 32.51 39.22
CA PRO A 325 -13.86 33.14 38.65
C PRO A 325 -12.57 32.90 39.46
N GLY A 326 -12.67 32.93 40.79
CA GLY A 326 -11.53 32.69 41.69
C GLY A 326 -10.98 31.25 41.67
N LYS A 327 -11.80 30.24 41.34
CA LYS A 327 -11.33 28.85 41.20
C LYS A 327 -10.58 28.62 39.89
N VAL A 328 -10.97 29.32 38.81
CA VAL A 328 -10.32 29.21 37.50
C VAL A 328 -8.91 29.80 37.54
N LEU A 329 -8.75 30.98 38.15
CA LEU A 329 -7.43 31.60 38.37
C LEU A 329 -6.50 30.70 39.20
N GLN A 330 -7.03 30.07 40.26
CA GLN A 330 -6.23 29.22 41.15
C GLN A 330 -5.86 27.86 40.51
N GLU A 331 -6.75 27.29 39.67
CA GLU A 331 -6.44 26.08 38.87
C GLU A 331 -5.42 26.40 37.76
N ASN A 332 -5.53 27.56 37.10
CA ASN A 332 -4.57 28.00 36.08
C ASN A 332 -3.19 28.26 36.67
N GLN A 333 -3.12 28.87 37.87
CA GLN A 333 -1.86 29.08 38.59
C GLN A 333 -1.14 27.75 38.87
N LYS A 334 -1.88 26.74 39.35
CA LYS A 334 -1.32 25.39 39.60
C LYS A 334 -0.84 24.71 38.31
N GLY A 335 -1.57 24.88 37.20
CA GLY A 335 -1.16 24.34 35.90
C GLY A 335 0.13 25.00 35.37
N ILE A 336 0.31 26.29 35.62
CA ILE A 336 1.53 27.03 35.27
C ILE A 336 2.72 26.59 36.14
N GLU A 337 2.50 26.43 37.46
CA GLU A 337 3.53 25.94 38.40
C GLU A 337 3.98 24.51 38.03
N ALA A 338 3.05 23.61 37.72
CA ALA A 338 3.37 22.25 37.29
C ALA A 338 4.19 22.22 35.98
N LEU A 339 3.86 23.08 35.00
CA LEU A 339 4.63 23.23 33.78
C LEU A 339 6.07 23.72 34.03
N GLN A 340 6.27 24.58 35.04
CA GLN A 340 7.60 25.10 35.39
C GLN A 340 8.46 24.06 36.12
N GLU A 341 7.86 23.20 36.95
CA GLU A 341 8.58 22.19 37.73
C GLU A 341 8.85 20.89 36.95
N GLN A 342 7.89 20.44 36.13
CA GLN A 342 7.90 19.09 35.53
C GLN A 342 7.51 19.07 34.04
N GLY A 343 7.31 20.24 33.42
CA GLY A 343 6.89 20.34 32.04
C GLY A 343 7.94 19.84 31.04
N TYR A 344 7.47 19.12 30.03
CA TYR A 344 8.29 18.75 28.88
C TYR A 344 8.32 19.91 27.89
N LYS A 345 9.52 20.37 27.54
CA LYS A 345 9.72 21.18 26.34
C LYS A 345 9.66 20.26 25.13
N VAL A 346 8.64 20.39 24.30
CA VAL A 346 8.35 19.51 23.17
C VAL A 346 8.44 20.28 21.87
N THR A 347 9.20 19.75 20.93
CA THR A 347 9.19 20.20 19.53
C THR A 347 8.12 19.42 18.78
N VAL A 348 7.18 20.14 18.16
CA VAL A 348 6.06 19.55 17.41
C VAL A 348 6.56 18.92 16.12
N ILE A 349 6.20 17.66 15.89
CA ILE A 349 6.42 16.96 14.61
C ILE A 349 5.17 17.06 13.73
N GLY A 350 3.99 17.03 14.35
CA GLY A 350 2.72 17.29 13.67
C GLY A 350 1.51 17.07 14.58
N VAL A 351 0.36 17.56 14.12
CA VAL A 351 -0.90 17.52 14.87
C VAL A 351 -2.02 17.05 13.97
N VAL A 352 -2.91 16.20 14.50
CA VAL A 352 -4.11 15.75 13.80
C VAL A 352 -5.31 15.71 14.75
N PRO A 353 -6.54 15.94 14.26
CA PRO A 353 -7.75 15.65 15.02
C PRO A 353 -7.88 14.14 15.26
N ASN A 354 -8.53 13.75 16.34
CA ASN A 354 -8.90 12.35 16.56
C ASN A 354 -10.23 12.04 15.84
N PRO A 355 -10.23 11.22 14.77
CA PRO A 355 -11.45 10.97 13.99
C PRO A 355 -12.57 10.28 14.79
N GLY A 356 -12.24 9.60 15.90
CA GLY A 356 -13.22 8.91 16.75
C GLY A 356 -13.72 9.71 17.94
N LYS A 357 -13.22 10.94 18.18
CA LYS A 357 -13.56 11.74 19.36
C LYS A 357 -13.57 13.23 19.06
N THR A 358 -14.72 13.85 19.23
CA THR A 358 -14.89 15.31 19.17
C THR A 358 -13.98 16.01 20.17
N ASP A 359 -13.44 17.17 19.80
CA ASP A 359 -12.57 18.03 20.62
C ASP A 359 -11.36 17.31 21.23
N THR A 360 -10.90 16.23 20.59
CA THR A 360 -9.69 15.51 20.96
C THR A 360 -8.67 15.61 19.84
N TYR A 361 -7.44 15.97 20.19
CA TYR A 361 -6.34 16.17 19.26
C TYR A 361 -5.14 15.32 19.66
N LEU A 362 -4.36 14.92 18.66
CA LEU A 362 -3.17 14.12 18.82
C LEU A 362 -1.98 14.92 18.28
N ILE A 363 -1.00 15.15 19.15
CA ILE A 363 0.27 15.80 18.79
C ILE A 363 1.34 14.72 18.82
N ALA A 364 2.10 14.56 17.74
CA ALA A 364 3.37 13.86 17.80
C ALA A 364 4.46 14.88 18.10
N GLY A 365 5.27 14.61 19.12
CA GLY A 365 6.33 15.52 19.53
C GLY A 365 7.63 14.80 19.85
N SER A 366 8.73 15.54 19.80
CA SER A 366 10.02 15.12 20.30
C SER A 366 10.44 15.95 21.51
N HIS A 367 11.14 15.32 22.44
CA HIS A 367 11.74 15.98 23.58
C HIS A 367 13.21 15.57 23.69
N LYS A 368 14.10 16.55 23.75
CA LYS A 368 15.53 16.31 23.93
C LYS A 368 15.86 16.14 25.40
N LYS A 369 16.38 14.97 25.78
CA LYS A 369 16.81 14.70 27.17
C LYS A 369 18.08 15.49 27.48
N GLN A 370 18.00 16.36 28.49
CA GLN A 370 19.14 17.21 28.89
C GLN A 370 20.37 16.40 29.32
N SER A 371 20.19 15.16 29.78
CA SER A 371 21.28 14.32 30.27
C SER A 371 22.02 13.51 29.20
N THR A 372 21.37 13.19 28.07
CA THR A 372 21.93 12.25 27.07
C THR A 372 21.98 12.81 25.66
N ASP A 373 21.48 14.03 25.43
CA ASP A 373 21.30 14.65 24.11
C ASP A 373 20.39 13.86 23.14
N GLU A 374 19.84 12.73 23.57
CA GLU A 374 18.93 11.89 22.80
C GLU A 374 17.53 12.53 22.71
N SER A 375 16.91 12.39 21.55
CA SER A 375 15.52 12.81 21.32
C SER A 375 14.57 11.65 21.55
N GLU A 376 13.61 11.84 22.46
CA GLU A 376 12.52 10.90 22.70
C GLU A 376 11.27 11.33 21.94
N ILE A 377 10.67 10.43 21.16
CA ILE A 377 9.44 10.66 20.41
C ILE A 377 8.27 10.08 21.21
N PHE A 378 7.20 10.86 21.36
CA PHE A 378 5.98 10.40 22.03
C PHE A 378 4.74 11.12 21.48
N GLY A 379 3.58 10.49 21.66
CA GLY A 379 2.29 11.08 21.35
C GLY A 379 1.74 11.85 22.56
N ILE A 380 1.04 12.93 22.32
CA ILE A 380 0.33 13.72 23.34
C ILE A 380 -1.14 13.75 22.93
N ARG A 381 -2.02 13.37 23.86
CA ARG A 381 -3.45 13.53 23.71
C ARG A 381 -3.89 14.79 24.44
N VAL A 382 -4.55 15.66 23.69
CA VAL A 382 -5.20 16.87 24.17
C VAL A 382 -6.71 16.67 24.06
N ASP A 383 -7.45 16.90 25.13
CA ASP A 383 -8.91 16.79 25.16
C ASP A 383 -9.53 17.91 26.02
N ASP A 384 -10.84 17.82 26.28
CA ASP A 384 -11.63 18.79 27.06
C ASP A 384 -11.15 18.95 28.52
N ARG A 385 -10.29 18.07 29.01
CA ARG A 385 -9.70 18.14 30.36
C ARG A 385 -8.33 18.79 30.37
N THR A 386 -7.73 19.04 29.21
CA THR A 386 -6.44 19.70 29.11
C THR A 386 -6.61 21.20 29.27
N LEU A 387 -5.90 21.79 30.23
CA LEU A 387 -5.76 23.24 30.33
C LEU A 387 -4.80 23.72 29.23
N ILE A 388 -5.26 24.59 28.34
CA ILE A 388 -4.45 25.08 27.22
C ILE A 388 -4.27 26.58 27.36
N LEU A 389 -3.00 27.00 27.36
CA LEU A 389 -2.59 28.37 27.65
C LEU A 389 -1.82 28.97 26.46
N ASP A 390 -2.17 30.18 26.04
CA ASP A 390 -1.37 30.94 25.08
C ASP A 390 0.00 31.37 25.67
N CYS A 391 0.82 32.07 24.88
CA CYS A 391 2.12 32.55 25.33
C CYS A 391 2.02 33.53 26.53
N ALA A 392 0.93 34.30 26.60
CA ALA A 392 0.60 35.20 27.71
C ALA A 392 0.07 34.47 28.96
N GLY A 393 -0.20 33.16 28.88
CA GLY A 393 -0.75 32.35 29.97
C GLY A 393 -2.26 32.43 30.12
N GLN A 394 -2.99 32.94 29.12
CA GLN A 394 -4.45 32.96 29.10
C GLN A 394 -5.00 31.66 28.54
N GLN A 395 -6.12 31.20 29.10
CA GLN A 395 -6.77 29.97 28.65
C GLN A 395 -7.42 30.15 27.27
N VAL A 396 -7.14 29.21 26.36
CA VAL A 396 -7.64 29.20 24.99
C VAL A 396 -8.36 27.90 24.66
N SER A 397 -9.11 27.90 23.55
CA SER A 397 -9.85 26.73 23.07
C SER A 397 -8.91 25.60 22.59
N PRO A 398 -9.23 24.32 22.84
CA PRO A 398 -8.44 23.20 22.33
C PRO A 398 -8.23 23.17 20.82
N ALA A 399 -9.16 23.69 20.03
CA ALA A 399 -9.03 23.71 18.57
C ALA A 399 -7.77 24.44 18.06
N ILE A 400 -7.24 25.39 18.84
CA ILE A 400 -6.05 26.16 18.48
C ILE A 400 -4.79 25.29 18.33
N VAL A 401 -4.77 24.08 18.92
CA VAL A 401 -3.63 23.16 18.75
C VAL A 401 -3.46 22.66 17.32
N LEU A 402 -4.50 22.74 16.49
CA LEU A 402 -4.41 22.44 15.06
C LEU A 402 -3.59 23.48 14.28
N GLU A 403 -3.37 24.67 14.85
CA GLU A 403 -2.57 25.73 14.24
C GLU A 403 -1.07 25.51 14.44
N LEU A 404 -0.68 24.60 15.35
CA LEU A 404 0.72 24.26 15.63
C LEU A 404 1.44 23.76 14.37
N GLN A 405 2.57 24.39 14.06
CA GLN A 405 3.41 24.01 12.93
C GLN A 405 4.54 23.06 13.33
N GLU A 406 5.04 22.30 12.36
CA GLU A 406 6.24 21.47 12.56
C GLU A 406 7.43 22.34 12.99
N GLY A 407 8.14 21.89 14.03
CA GLY A 407 9.29 22.59 14.61
C GLY A 407 8.92 23.61 15.69
N GLU A 408 7.64 23.94 15.88
CA GLU A 408 7.21 24.81 16.99
C GLU A 408 7.46 24.15 18.34
N GLU A 409 7.76 24.98 19.34
CA GLU A 409 8.02 24.52 20.70
C GLU A 409 6.81 24.79 21.59
N ILE A 410 6.38 23.76 22.32
CA ILE A 410 5.33 23.84 23.33
C ILE A 410 5.83 23.29 24.66
N MET A 411 5.25 23.75 25.76
CA MET A 411 5.47 23.20 27.08
C MET A 411 4.26 22.33 27.45
N VAL A 412 4.50 21.09 27.86
CA VAL A 412 3.41 20.15 28.18
C VAL A 412 3.67 19.46 29.50
N ASP A 413 2.70 19.54 30.41
CA ASP A 413 2.65 18.73 31.63
C ASP A 413 1.67 17.58 31.41
N GLY A 414 2.06 16.40 31.90
CA GLY A 414 1.23 15.22 31.78
C GLY A 414 1.94 13.93 32.16
N LYS A 415 1.15 12.86 32.26
CA LYS A 415 1.68 11.53 32.56
C LYS A 415 1.79 10.69 31.30
N LYS A 416 3.01 10.28 30.98
CA LYS A 416 3.29 9.28 29.93
C LYS A 416 2.94 7.87 30.41
N ASN A 417 2.29 7.09 29.55
CA ASN A 417 2.06 5.66 29.77
C ASN A 417 3.21 4.81 29.20
N LYS A 418 3.14 3.48 29.39
CA LYS A 418 4.15 2.51 28.89
C LYS A 418 4.28 2.44 27.36
N ARG A 419 3.35 3.06 26.62
CA ARG A 419 3.35 3.13 25.15
C ARG A 419 3.83 4.49 24.64
N TYR A 420 4.44 5.31 25.50
CA TYR A 420 4.91 6.65 25.14
C TYR A 420 3.78 7.54 24.61
N VAL A 421 2.60 7.45 25.24
CA VAL A 421 1.51 8.41 25.03
C VAL A 421 1.27 9.17 26.32
N MET A 422 1.33 10.49 26.23
CA MET A 422 1.05 11.43 27.30
C MET A 422 -0.41 11.85 27.26
N GLN A 423 -1.10 11.76 28.40
CA GLN A 423 -2.30 12.56 28.61
C GLN A 423 -1.87 13.95 29.08
N ALA A 424 -2.14 15.00 28.31
CA ALA A 424 -1.83 16.36 28.71
C ALA A 424 -2.79 16.84 29.81
N ASN A 425 -2.25 17.29 30.93
CA ASN A 425 -3.00 18.03 31.94
C ASN A 425 -2.99 19.52 31.62
N CYS A 426 -1.83 20.04 31.21
CA CYS A 426 -1.60 21.43 30.87
C CYS A 426 -0.69 21.52 29.63
N LEU A 427 -1.04 22.39 28.68
CA LEU A 427 -0.24 22.69 27.50
C LEU A 427 -0.12 24.21 27.37
N LYS A 428 1.09 24.70 27.16
CA LYS A 428 1.37 26.12 26.93
C LYS A 428 2.16 26.34 25.64
N PHE A 429 1.72 27.31 24.83
CA PHE A 429 2.46 27.77 23.65
C PHE A 429 3.71 28.57 24.06
N SER A 430 4.87 28.30 23.45
CA SER A 430 6.13 28.94 23.86
C SER A 430 6.44 30.27 23.15
N ARG A 431 5.68 30.64 22.12
CA ARG A 431 5.81 31.90 21.36
C ARG A 431 4.45 32.44 20.99
#